data_AF-A0A497K3G1-F1
#
_entry.id   AF-A0A497K3G1-F1
#
_cell.length_a   1.000
_cell.length_b   1.000
_cell.length_c   1.000
_cell.angle_alpha   90.00
_cell.angle_beta   90.00
_cell.angle_gamma   90.00
#
_symmetry.space_group_name_H-M   'P 1'
#
loop_
_entity.id
_entity.type
_entity.pdbx_description
1 polymer ?
#
loop_
_entity_poly.entity_id
_entity_poly.type
_entity_poly.pdbx_seq_one_letter_code
_entity_poly.pdbx_strand_id
1 'polypeptide(L)'
;VESRYNIQRRTYAHRPHRVEVVVQDLYQLVRERKDEPKIVFEPEGEPFPEVAERLAEMTASNDVARVNMLFGSREGVPKGVFRFVDMVIDLCPGVTLSTEYAASSALIGLAYALEEHLKKANV
;
A
#
# COMPACT_ATOMS: atom_id res chain seq x y z
N VAL A 1 23.16 -10.63 2.04
CA VAL A 1 21.93 -10.54 1.21
C VAL A 1 22.35 -10.30 -0.22
N GLU A 2 22.06 -11.19 -1.17
CA GLU A 2 22.26 -10.91 -2.59
C GLU A 2 21.16 -9.97 -3.10
N SER A 3 21.52 -8.91 -3.83
CA SER A 3 20.53 -8.00 -4.44
C SER A 3 19.63 -8.75 -5.41
N ARG A 4 18.31 -8.42 -5.47
CA ARG A 4 17.39 -8.98 -6.47
C ARG A 4 17.94 -8.85 -7.90
N TYR A 5 18.67 -7.78 -8.19
CA TYR A 5 19.35 -7.59 -9.47
C TYR A 5 20.33 -8.73 -9.79
N ASN A 6 21.11 -9.19 -8.80
CA ASN A 6 22.08 -10.28 -9.00
C ASN A 6 21.39 -11.62 -9.23
N ILE A 7 20.27 -11.86 -8.54
CA ILE A 7 19.45 -13.07 -8.74
C ILE A 7 18.86 -13.06 -10.15
N GLN A 8 18.20 -11.96 -10.54
CA GLN A 8 17.61 -11.81 -11.87
C GLN A 8 18.63 -11.96 -12.99
N ARG A 9 19.85 -11.44 -12.82
CA ARG A 9 20.94 -11.61 -13.79
C ARG A 9 21.34 -13.07 -14.04
N ARG A 10 21.18 -13.96 -13.05
CA ARG A 10 21.51 -15.38 -13.17
C ARG A 10 20.33 -16.20 -13.72
N THR A 11 19.10 -15.77 -13.45
CA THR A 11 17.90 -16.55 -13.72
C THR A 11 17.18 -16.15 -15.01
N TYR A 12 17.16 -14.86 -15.35
CA TYR A 12 16.31 -14.37 -16.43
C TYR A 12 17.02 -14.48 -17.79
N ALA A 13 16.27 -14.89 -18.83
CA ALA A 13 16.80 -15.01 -20.18
C ALA A 13 17.18 -13.64 -20.82
N HIS A 14 16.58 -12.55 -20.33
CA HIS A 14 16.87 -11.19 -20.76
C HIS A 14 17.70 -10.45 -19.71
N ARG A 15 18.45 -9.43 -20.13
CA ARG A 15 19.31 -8.65 -19.25
C ARG A 15 18.45 -7.69 -18.40
N PRO A 16 18.35 -7.87 -17.07
CA PRO A 16 17.55 -6.97 -16.23
C PRO A 16 18.19 -5.57 -16.18
N HIS A 17 17.35 -4.54 -16.10
CA HIS A 17 17.79 -3.17 -15.89
C HIS A 17 18.00 -2.91 -14.39
N ARG A 18 19.03 -2.13 -14.04
CA ARG A 18 19.17 -1.65 -12.66
C ARG A 18 18.14 -0.57 -12.42
N VAL A 19 17.27 -0.79 -11.45
CA VAL A 19 16.36 0.22 -10.93
C VAL A 19 17.13 1.04 -9.91
N GLU A 20 17.07 2.37 -10.04
CA GLU A 20 17.60 3.27 -9.03
C GLU A 20 16.78 3.14 -7.75
N VAL A 21 17.45 2.83 -6.64
CA VAL A 21 16.83 2.75 -5.32
C VAL A 21 17.38 3.89 -4.49
N VAL A 22 16.53 4.87 -4.20
CA VAL A 22 16.83 5.98 -3.29
C VAL A 22 16.28 5.68 -1.90
N VAL A 23 16.99 6.14 -0.87
CA VAL A 23 16.53 6.06 0.52
C VAL A 23 15.87 7.40 0.86
N GLN A 24 14.62 7.36 1.31
CA GLN A 24 13.89 8.52 1.79
C GLN A 24 13.49 8.30 3.24
N ASP A 25 13.61 9.35 4.06
CA ASP A 25 13.12 9.34 5.43
C ASP A 25 11.58 9.32 5.43
N LEU A 26 11.00 8.32 6.11
CA LEU A 26 9.56 8.10 6.13
C LEU A 26 8.80 9.25 6.82
N TYR A 27 9.36 9.84 7.87
CA TYR A 27 8.71 10.96 8.56
C TYR A 27 8.68 12.21 7.67
N GLN A 28 9.76 12.47 6.92
CA GLN A 28 9.77 13.56 5.95
C GLN A 28 8.80 13.29 4.79
N LEU A 29 8.76 12.07 4.25
CA LEU A 29 7.84 11.68 3.20
C LEU A 29 6.37 11.92 3.59
N VAL A 30 5.97 11.44 4.77
CA VAL A 30 4.60 11.57 5.28
C VAL A 30 4.24 13.05 5.51
N ARG A 31 5.21 13.85 5.98
CA ARG A 31 5.04 15.30 6.19
C ARG A 31 4.93 16.08 4.88
N GLU A 32 5.75 15.75 3.90
CA GLU A 32 5.73 16.36 2.57
C GLU A 32 4.38 16.11 1.88
N ARG A 33 3.83 14.90 2.07
CA ARG A 33 2.55 14.45 1.50
C ARG A 33 1.38 14.62 2.47
N LYS A 34 1.41 15.65 3.32
CA LYS A 34 0.39 15.87 4.36
C LYS A 34 -1.04 15.98 3.81
N ASP A 35 -1.21 16.52 2.60
CA ASP A 35 -2.51 16.80 1.97
C ASP A 35 -2.97 15.67 1.03
N GLU A 36 -2.19 14.60 0.87
CA GLU A 36 -2.54 13.43 0.05
C GLU A 36 -3.09 12.29 0.93
N PRO A 37 -4.07 11.49 0.50
CA PRO A 37 -4.50 10.32 1.26
C PRO A 37 -3.37 9.33 1.57
N LYS A 38 -3.33 8.83 2.80
CA LYS A 38 -2.32 7.94 3.37
C LYS A 38 -2.97 6.76 4.09
N ILE A 39 -2.69 5.56 3.61
CA ILE A 39 -3.22 4.30 4.12
C ILE A 39 -2.05 3.48 4.66
N VAL A 40 -2.17 2.98 5.89
CA VAL A 40 -1.26 1.99 6.44
C VAL A 40 -1.92 0.62 6.42
N PHE A 41 -1.18 -0.40 6.00
CA PHE A 41 -1.61 -1.79 6.08
C PHE A 41 -0.88 -2.48 7.22
N GLU A 42 -1.60 -2.76 8.31
CA GLU A 42 -1.09 -3.39 9.54
C GLU A 42 -2.19 -4.23 10.22
N PRO A 43 -1.83 -5.30 10.96
CA PRO A 43 -2.77 -6.18 11.66
C PRO A 43 -3.65 -5.48 12.71
N GLU A 44 -3.25 -4.32 13.23
CA GLU A 44 -4.04 -3.54 14.20
C GLU A 44 -5.12 -2.65 13.55
N GLY A 45 -5.23 -2.69 12.22
CA GLY A 45 -6.18 -1.89 11.44
C GLY A 45 -7.62 -2.42 11.45
N GLU A 46 -8.51 -1.67 10.79
CA GLU A 46 -9.88 -2.12 10.52
C GLU A 46 -9.87 -3.23 9.44
N PRO A 47 -10.68 -4.29 9.57
CA PRO A 47 -10.74 -5.35 8.57
C PRO A 47 -11.10 -4.81 7.18
N PHE A 48 -10.35 -5.20 6.15
CA PHE A 48 -10.52 -4.73 4.77
C PHE A 48 -11.99 -4.74 4.27
N PRO A 49 -12.79 -5.79 4.47
CA PRO A 49 -14.18 -5.82 3.99
C PRO A 49 -15.06 -4.69 4.57
N GLU A 50 -14.78 -4.24 5.79
CA GLU A 50 -15.56 -3.21 6.48
C GLU A 50 -15.25 -1.80 5.94
N VAL A 51 -14.03 -1.61 5.42
CA VAL A 51 -13.54 -0.32 4.92
C VAL A 51 -13.44 -0.23 3.40
N ALA A 52 -13.75 -1.31 2.68
CA ALA A 52 -13.57 -1.40 1.22
C ALA A 52 -14.29 -0.28 0.46
N GLU A 53 -15.55 0.02 0.78
CA GLU A 53 -16.31 1.09 0.12
C GLU A 53 -15.67 2.47 0.40
N ARG A 54 -15.38 2.77 1.67
CA ARG A 54 -14.74 4.03 2.09
C ARG A 54 -13.38 4.22 1.40
N LEU A 55 -12.62 3.14 1.28
CA LEU A 55 -11.35 3.11 0.56
C LEU A 55 -11.52 3.41 -0.93
N ALA A 56 -12.52 2.80 -1.57
CA ALA A 56 -12.83 3.01 -2.98
C ALA A 56 -13.28 4.46 -3.23
N GLU A 57 -14.23 4.98 -2.44
CA GLU A 57 -14.71 6.36 -2.51
C GLU A 57 -13.57 7.37 -2.39
N MET A 58 -12.71 7.22 -1.37
CA MET A 58 -11.56 8.08 -1.17
C MET A 58 -10.58 8.02 -2.36
N THR A 59 -10.37 6.84 -2.93
CA THR A 59 -9.42 6.64 -4.03
C THR A 59 -9.98 7.11 -5.38
N ALA A 60 -11.30 7.00 -5.60
CA ALA A 60 -11.97 7.37 -6.84
C ALA A 60 -12.34 8.87 -6.91
N SER A 61 -12.18 9.62 -5.81
CA SER A 61 -12.46 11.05 -5.77
C SER A 61 -11.62 11.84 -6.78
N ASN A 62 -12.25 12.72 -7.55
CA ASN A 62 -11.59 13.55 -8.57
C ASN A 62 -10.54 14.51 -7.99
N ASP A 63 -10.66 14.86 -6.70
CA ASP A 63 -9.71 15.76 -6.03
C ASP A 63 -8.44 15.03 -5.57
N VAL A 64 -8.39 13.70 -5.70
CA VAL A 64 -7.27 12.86 -5.26
C VAL A 64 -6.38 12.49 -6.43
N ALA A 65 -5.24 13.18 -6.56
CA ALA A 65 -4.25 12.87 -7.59
C ALA A 65 -3.36 11.66 -7.23
N ARG A 66 -3.23 11.34 -5.94
CA ARG A 66 -2.33 10.31 -5.45
C ARG A 66 -2.82 9.73 -4.12
N VAL A 67 -2.76 8.41 -4.01
CA VAL A 67 -2.96 7.67 -2.75
C VAL A 67 -1.65 7.03 -2.33
N ASN A 68 -1.28 7.21 -1.06
CA ASN A 68 -0.07 6.66 -0.47
C ASN A 68 -0.41 5.39 0.29
N MET A 69 0.14 4.25 -0.14
CA MET A 69 -0.03 2.96 0.53
C MET A 69 1.27 2.60 1.23
N LEU A 70 1.23 2.51 2.55
CA LEU A 70 2.37 2.22 3.41
C LEU A 70 2.24 0.81 3.96
N PHE A 71 3.28 0.00 3.74
CA PHE A 71 3.34 -1.38 4.21
C PHE A 71 4.43 -1.50 5.26
N GLY A 72 4.07 -2.09 6.40
CA GLY A 72 5.01 -2.43 7.44
C GLY A 72 6.15 -3.32 6.92
N SER A 73 7.33 -3.09 7.47
CA SER A 73 8.42 -4.07 7.38
C SER A 73 8.21 -5.18 8.43
N ARG A 74 9.22 -5.99 8.72
CA ARG A 74 9.14 -6.97 9.83
C ARG A 74 8.98 -6.33 11.20
N GLU A 75 9.33 -5.05 11.34
CA GLU A 75 9.21 -4.27 12.57
C GLU A 75 7.95 -3.40 12.59
N GLY A 76 7.13 -3.47 11.53
CA GLY A 76 5.96 -2.63 11.33
C GLY A 76 6.27 -1.21 10.86
N VAL A 77 5.25 -0.37 10.85
CA VAL A 77 5.35 1.08 10.57
C VAL A 77 5.67 1.84 11.88
N PRO A 78 6.55 2.86 11.87
CA PRO A 78 6.83 3.64 13.08
C PRO A 78 5.57 4.34 13.62
N LYS A 79 5.30 4.21 14.93
CA LYS A 79 4.09 4.74 15.59
C LYS A 79 3.77 6.21 15.31
N GLY A 80 4.80 7.05 15.15
CA GLY A 80 4.61 8.48 14.85
C GLY A 80 3.96 8.75 13.49
N VAL A 81 4.06 7.82 12.53
CA VAL A 81 3.45 7.93 11.20
C VAL A 81 1.93 7.87 11.28
N PHE A 82 1.38 7.04 12.19
CA PHE A 82 -0.07 6.84 12.37
C PHE A 82 -0.83 8.13 12.74
N ARG A 83 -0.14 9.17 13.20
CA ARG A 83 -0.76 10.47 13.46
C ARG A 83 -1.17 11.22 12.20
N PHE A 84 -0.67 10.79 11.05
CA PHE A 84 -0.86 11.43 9.77
C PHE A 84 -1.61 10.54 8.78
N VAL A 85 -2.06 9.34 9.17
CA VAL A 85 -2.72 8.41 8.24
C VAL A 85 -4.23 8.61 8.29
N ASP A 86 -4.87 8.44 7.14
CA ASP A 86 -6.31 8.56 6.99
C ASP A 86 -7.01 7.23 7.32
N MET A 87 -6.35 6.10 7.04
CA MET A 87 -6.85 4.76 7.35
C MET A 87 -5.72 3.81 7.75
N VAL A 88 -6.04 2.90 8.67
CA VAL A 88 -5.23 1.72 8.99
C VAL A 88 -6.07 0.49 8.67
N ILE A 89 -5.57 -0.38 7.80
CA ILE A 89 -6.34 -1.48 7.24
C ILE A 89 -5.64 -2.81 7.52
N ASP A 90 -6.38 -3.76 8.08
CA ASP A 90 -5.97 -5.15 8.17
C ASP A 90 -6.50 -5.94 6.97
N LEU A 91 -5.60 -6.45 6.13
CA LEU A 91 -5.94 -7.23 4.95
C LEU A 91 -6.44 -8.63 5.30
N CYS A 92 -5.97 -9.21 6.40
CA CYS A 92 -6.24 -10.59 6.74
C CYS A 92 -6.15 -10.79 8.27
N PRO A 93 -7.26 -10.51 8.98
CA PRO A 93 -7.32 -10.65 10.43
C PRO A 93 -6.84 -11.99 10.94
N GLY A 94 -5.90 -11.94 11.89
CA GLY A 94 -5.28 -13.12 12.50
C GLY A 94 -4.13 -13.74 11.71
N VAL A 95 -3.69 -13.13 10.59
CA VAL A 95 -2.59 -13.63 9.75
C VAL A 95 -1.52 -12.56 9.55
N THR A 96 -0.27 -12.88 9.88
CA THR A 96 0.87 -12.02 9.55
C THR A 96 1.31 -12.25 8.11
N LEU A 97 1.16 -11.23 7.26
CA LEU A 97 1.60 -11.26 5.86
C LEU A 97 3.02 -10.70 5.72
N SER A 98 3.82 -11.29 4.82
CA SER A 98 5.06 -10.63 4.39
C SER A 98 4.74 -9.36 3.59
N THR A 99 5.63 -8.36 3.61
CA THR A 99 5.45 -7.11 2.85
C THR A 99 5.11 -7.34 1.37
N GLU A 100 5.67 -8.37 0.73
CA GLU A 100 5.39 -8.67 -0.68
C GLU A 100 3.96 -9.16 -0.89
N TYR A 101 3.48 -10.04 0.00
CA TYR A 101 2.09 -10.50 -0.01
C TYR A 101 1.14 -9.34 0.35
N ALA A 102 1.42 -8.59 1.40
CA ALA A 102 0.60 -7.45 1.82
C ALA A 102 0.42 -6.42 0.70
N ALA A 103 1.51 -6.04 0.02
CA ALA A 103 1.45 -5.10 -1.10
C ALA A 103 0.58 -5.62 -2.25
N SER A 104 0.79 -6.87 -2.67
CA SER A 104 0.02 -7.46 -3.76
C SER A 104 -1.47 -7.63 -3.40
N SER A 105 -1.77 -8.12 -2.19
CA SER A 105 -3.13 -8.30 -1.69
C SER A 105 -3.88 -6.98 -1.55
N ALA A 106 -3.23 -5.92 -1.06
CA ALA A 106 -3.84 -4.60 -0.95
C ALA A 106 -4.21 -4.01 -2.31
N LEU A 107 -3.32 -4.15 -3.31
CA LEU A 107 -3.60 -3.66 -4.67
C LEU A 107 -4.76 -4.43 -5.32
N ILE A 108 -4.80 -5.75 -5.16
CA ILE A 108 -5.89 -6.59 -5.66
C ILE A 108 -7.20 -6.21 -4.95
N GLY A 109 -7.18 -6.09 -3.62
CA GLY A 109 -8.35 -5.69 -2.82
C GLY A 109 -8.88 -4.33 -3.25
N LEU A 110 -8.01 -3.33 -3.39
CA LEU A 110 -8.37 -2.00 -3.88
C LEU A 110 -8.98 -2.05 -5.28
N ALA A 111 -8.42 -2.85 -6.20
CA ALA A 111 -8.97 -2.99 -7.55
C ALA A 111 -10.41 -3.55 -7.53
N TYR A 112 -10.67 -4.56 -6.69
CA TYR A 112 -12.01 -5.11 -6.49
C TYR A 112 -12.97 -4.08 -5.88
N ALA A 113 -12.53 -3.37 -4.85
CA ALA A 113 -13.34 -2.34 -4.19
C ALA A 113 -13.72 -1.21 -5.16
N LEU A 114 -12.76 -0.76 -5.99
CA LEU A 114 -13.00 0.23 -7.04
C LEU A 114 -13.97 -0.29 -8.11
N GLU A 115 -13.82 -1.54 -8.56
CA GLU A 115 -14.73 -2.15 -9.53
C GLU A 115 -16.17 -2.18 -8.99
N GLU A 116 -16.35 -2.61 -7.74
CA GLU A 116 -17.67 -2.63 -7.10
C GLU A 116 -18.26 -1.23 -6.93
N HIS A 117 -17.47 -0.26 -6.49
CA HIS A 117 -17.88 1.13 -6.34
C HIS A 117 -18.34 1.72 -7.70
N LEU A 118 -17.56 1.51 -8.76
CA LEU A 118 -17.90 1.97 -10.10
C LEU A 118 -19.13 1.27 -10.68
N LYS A 119 -19.35 -0.02 -10.37
CA LYS A 119 -20.58 -0.72 -10.76
C LYS A 119 -21.80 -0.09 -10.10
N LYS A 120 -21.73 0.24 -8.80
CA LYS A 120 -22.82 0.91 -8.07
C LYS A 120 -23.11 2.31 -8.62
N ALA A 121 -22.07 3.06 -9.00
CA ALA A 121 -22.22 4.42 -9.55
C ALA A 121 -22.82 4.46 -10.98
N ASN A 122 -22.76 3.34 -11.72
CA ASN A 122 -23.30 3.21 -13.07
C ASN A 122 -24.69 2.52 -13.13
N VAL A 123 -25.28 2.21 -11.97
CA VAL A 123 -26.66 1.72 -11.81
C VAL A 123 -27.53 2.83 -11.25
#